data_AF-A0A6I9Q1K8-F1
#
_entry.id   AF-A0A6I9Q1K8-F1
#
_cell.length_a   1.000
_cell.length_b   1.000
_cell.length_c   1.000
_cell.angle_alpha   90.00
_cell.angle_beta   90.00
_cell.angle_gamma   90.00
#
_symmetry.space_group_name_H-M   'P 1'
#
loop_
_entity.id
_entity.type
_entity.pdbx_description
1 polymer ?
#
loop_
_entity_poly.entity_id
_entity_poly.type
_entity_poly.pdbx_seq_one_letter_code
_entity_poly.pdbx_strand_id
1 'polypeptide(L)'
;MSIRISMRHFQRPPHKTQATECRVSGATLDRFFSEYEISYSTLRKLRDLTRQSLKLLGELLLDRHNFTIMTKYISRPENLKLMMNLLRDKSRNIQFEAFHVFKVFVANPNKTQPILDILLKNQTKLIEFLSKFQNDRTEDEQFNDEKTYLVKQIRDLKRPAPQEA
;
A
#
# COMPACT_ATOMS: atom_id res chain seq x y z
N MET A 1 37.38 -37.16 20.04
CA MET A 1 38.14 -36.61 18.90
C MET A 1 38.51 -35.19 19.24
N SER A 2 39.73 -34.97 19.72
CA SER A 2 40.21 -33.69 20.24
C SER A 2 41.27 -33.15 19.29
N ILE A 3 41.01 -31.99 18.70
CA ILE A 3 41.99 -31.31 17.85
C ILE A 3 42.80 -30.36 18.74
N ARG A 4 44.04 -30.76 19.04
CA ARG A 4 45.09 -29.89 19.57
C ARG A 4 45.62 -29.03 18.43
N ILE A 5 45.53 -27.70 18.54
CA ILE A 5 46.33 -26.78 17.73
C ILE A 5 47.34 -26.08 18.64
N SER A 6 48.58 -26.20 18.21
CA SER A 6 49.85 -25.82 18.82
C SER A 6 49.93 -24.34 19.20
N MET A 7 50.26 -24.05 20.46
CA MET A 7 50.73 -22.72 20.89
C MET A 7 52.21 -22.56 20.50
N ARG A 8 52.51 -21.72 19.52
CA ARG A 8 53.83 -21.08 19.39
C ARG A 8 53.68 -19.58 19.10
N HIS A 9 54.19 -18.84 20.07
CA HIS A 9 54.80 -17.51 19.99
C HIS A 9 54.20 -16.48 19.02
N PHE A 10 53.43 -15.57 19.59
CA PHE A 10 53.43 -14.18 19.15
C PHE A 10 53.58 -13.27 20.37
N GLN A 11 54.69 -12.53 20.40
CA GLN A 11 55.01 -11.52 21.40
C GLN A 11 53.86 -10.51 21.52
N ARG A 12 53.49 -10.15 22.74
CA ARG A 12 52.54 -9.06 23.01
C ARG A 12 53.17 -7.71 22.66
N PRO A 13 52.48 -6.81 21.93
CA PRO A 13 52.67 -5.38 22.04
C PRO A 13 51.52 -4.71 22.83
N PRO A 14 51.71 -3.49 23.35
CA PRO A 14 50.97 -2.99 24.50
C PRO A 14 49.96 -1.91 24.11
N HIS A 15 48.78 -2.26 23.61
CA HIS A 15 47.63 -1.34 23.64
C HIS A 15 46.35 -2.13 23.84
N LYS A 16 45.69 -1.91 24.98
CA LYS A 16 44.41 -2.48 25.34
C LYS A 16 43.34 -1.93 24.40
N THR A 17 43.07 -2.60 23.29
CA THR A 17 41.79 -2.45 22.60
C THR A 17 40.77 -3.23 23.43
N GLN A 18 39.97 -2.52 24.23
CA GLN A 18 38.74 -3.09 24.79
C GLN A 18 37.83 -3.41 23.59
N ALA A 19 37.91 -4.65 23.10
CA ALA A 19 36.80 -5.21 22.36
C ALA A 19 35.67 -5.38 23.39
N THR A 20 34.71 -4.47 23.37
CA THR A 20 33.45 -4.60 24.10
C THR A 20 32.71 -5.79 23.51
N GLU A 21 33.06 -6.99 23.96
CA GLU A 21 32.35 -8.22 23.64
C GLU A 21 31.01 -8.12 24.34
N CYS A 22 30.03 -7.55 23.64
CA CYS A 22 28.68 -7.38 24.14
C CYS A 22 28.05 -8.77 24.25
N ARG A 23 28.23 -9.41 25.41
CA ARG A 23 27.71 -10.74 25.71
C ARG A 23 26.18 -10.65 25.79
N VAL A 24 25.52 -10.92 24.67
CA VAL A 24 24.07 -10.96 24.59
C VAL A 24 23.59 -12.10 25.49
N SER A 25 23.05 -11.75 26.66
CA SER A 25 22.44 -12.72 27.57
C SER A 25 21.11 -13.19 26.99
N GLY A 26 20.70 -14.44 27.28
CA GLY A 26 19.39 -14.97 26.86
C GLY A 26 18.24 -14.04 27.26
N ALA A 27 18.31 -13.46 28.47
CA ALA A 27 17.33 -12.48 28.95
C ALA A 27 17.27 -11.18 28.13
N THR A 28 18.38 -10.78 27.50
CA THR A 28 18.40 -9.60 26.60
C THR A 28 17.72 -9.95 25.27
N LEU A 29 17.98 -11.15 24.74
CA LEU A 29 17.31 -11.67 23.54
C LEU A 29 15.81 -11.84 23.77
N ASP A 30 15.40 -12.44 24.89
CA ASP A 30 13.99 -12.64 25.23
C ASP A 30 13.22 -11.32 25.33
N ARG A 31 13.86 -10.29 25.88
CA ARG A 31 13.28 -8.94 25.93
C ARG A 31 13.13 -8.32 24.54
N PHE A 32 14.14 -8.46 23.67
CA PHE A 32 14.04 -8.01 22.28
C PHE A 32 12.93 -8.74 21.50
N PHE A 33 12.81 -10.06 21.67
CA PHE A 33 11.75 -10.82 21.03
C PHE A 33 10.36 -10.42 21.55
N SER A 34 10.20 -10.24 22.86
CA SER A 34 8.93 -9.78 23.45
C SER A 34 8.53 -8.38 22.95
N GLU A 35 9.46 -7.42 22.92
CA GLU A 35 9.22 -6.07 22.39
C GLU A 35 8.90 -6.11 20.88
N TYR A 36 9.59 -6.98 20.12
CA TYR A 36 9.32 -7.19 18.70
C TYR A 36 7.93 -7.80 18.45
N GLU A 37 7.52 -8.79 19.24
CA GLU A 37 6.19 -9.43 19.14
C GLU A 37 5.05 -8.46 19.48
N ILE A 38 5.25 -7.60 20.49
CA ILE A 38 4.28 -6.56 20.84
C ILE A 38 4.16 -5.53 19.70
N SER A 39 5.28 -5.08 19.14
CA SER A 39 5.29 -4.15 18.02
C SER A 39 4.63 -4.77 16.78
N TYR A 40 5.01 -6.00 16.42
CA TYR A 40 4.44 -6.72 15.29
C TYR A 40 2.93 -6.96 15.44
N SER A 41 2.48 -7.38 16.62
CA SER A 41 1.06 -7.61 16.89
C SER A 41 0.25 -6.31 16.86
N THR A 42 0.80 -5.20 17.35
CA THR A 42 0.18 -3.88 17.29
C THR A 42 0.07 -3.39 15.85
N LEU A 43 1.16 -3.50 15.07
CA LEU A 43 1.15 -3.17 13.65
C LEU A 43 0.15 -4.02 12.87
N ARG A 44 0.04 -5.31 13.18
CA ARG A 44 -0.95 -6.21 12.59
C ARG A 44 -2.39 -5.76 12.92
N LYS A 45 -2.69 -5.48 14.19
CA LYS A 45 -4.00 -4.98 14.61
C LYS A 45 -4.36 -3.67 13.92
N LEU A 46 -3.43 -2.72 13.83
CA LEU A 46 -3.63 -1.47 13.11
C LEU A 46 -3.93 -1.72 11.62
N ARG A 47 -3.23 -2.65 10.97
CA ARG A 47 -3.52 -3.01 9.57
C ARG A 47 -4.88 -3.69 9.40
N ASP A 48 -5.29 -4.54 10.33
CA ASP A 48 -6.60 -5.19 10.31
C ASP A 48 -7.75 -4.19 10.57
N LEU A 49 -7.54 -3.19 11.42
CA LEU A 49 -8.47 -2.08 11.61
C LEU A 49 -8.56 -1.21 10.35
N THR A 50 -7.43 -0.85 9.76
CA THR A 50 -7.38 -0.11 8.49
C THR A 50 -8.14 -0.85 7.38
N ARG A 51 -7.95 -2.18 7.27
CA ARG A 51 -8.71 -3.02 6.32
C ARG A 51 -10.21 -2.94 6.56
N GLN A 52 -10.67 -3.12 7.79
CA GLN A 52 -12.09 -3.10 8.13
C GLN A 52 -12.71 -1.72 7.86
N SER A 53 -11.98 -0.64 8.18
CA SER A 53 -12.44 0.72 7.87
C SER A 53 -12.53 0.99 6.36
N LEU A 54 -11.63 0.42 5.56
CA LEU A 54 -11.64 0.55 4.10
C LEU A 54 -12.81 -0.18 3.47
N LYS A 55 -13.09 -1.40 3.93
CA LYS A 55 -14.25 -2.17 3.47
C LYS A 55 -15.55 -1.44 3.80
N LEU A 56 -15.69 -0.97 5.04
CA LEU A 56 -16.85 -0.17 5.46
C LEU A 56 -16.96 1.13 4.64
N LEU A 57 -15.85 1.79 4.36
CA LEU A 57 -15.82 2.98 3.51
C LEU A 57 -16.27 2.67 2.09
N GLY A 58 -15.83 1.55 1.50
CA GLY A 58 -16.29 1.09 0.20
C GLY A 58 -17.80 0.83 0.17
N GLU A 59 -18.31 0.09 1.15
CA GLU A 59 -19.75 -0.18 1.30
C GLU A 59 -20.56 1.11 1.46
N LEU A 60 -20.10 2.04 2.29
CA LEU A 60 -20.76 3.31 2.55
C LEU A 60 -20.79 4.20 1.30
N LEU A 61 -19.68 4.26 0.55
CA LEU A 61 -19.57 5.06 -0.67
C LEU A 61 -20.38 4.47 -1.83
N LEU A 62 -20.61 3.16 -1.87
CA LEU A 62 -21.40 2.48 -2.90
C LEU A 62 -22.90 2.44 -2.59
N ASP A 63 -23.32 2.80 -1.37
CA ASP A 63 -24.73 2.92 -1.00
C ASP A 63 -25.37 4.14 -1.66
N ARG A 64 -26.46 3.90 -2.40
CA ARG A 64 -27.26 4.93 -3.08
C ARG A 64 -27.75 6.05 -2.15
N HIS A 65 -28.02 5.75 -0.88
CA HIS A 65 -28.51 6.74 0.09
C HIS A 65 -27.42 7.71 0.54
N ASN A 66 -26.15 7.33 0.35
CA ASN A 66 -24.98 8.12 0.75
C ASN A 66 -24.36 8.90 -0.42
N PHE A 67 -25.10 9.11 -1.51
CA PHE A 67 -24.61 9.79 -2.71
C PHE A 67 -23.94 11.14 -2.40
N THR A 68 -24.53 11.96 -1.53
CA THR A 68 -23.96 13.26 -1.14
C THR A 68 -22.58 13.12 -0.47
N ILE A 69 -22.40 12.10 0.37
CA ILE A 69 -21.13 11.81 1.05
C ILE A 69 -20.12 11.30 0.02
N MET A 70 -20.55 10.39 -0.86
CA MET A 70 -19.74 9.86 -1.94
C MET A 70 -19.20 10.98 -2.84
N THR A 71 -20.07 11.86 -3.35
CA THR A 71 -19.68 12.99 -4.21
C THR A 71 -18.65 13.90 -3.54
N LYS A 72 -18.83 14.21 -2.24
CA LYS A 72 -17.89 15.03 -1.46
C LYS A 72 -16.56 14.31 -1.20
N TYR A 73 -16.58 13.00 -1.07
CA TYR A 73 -15.37 12.20 -0.87
C TYR A 73 -14.54 12.14 -2.15
N ILE A 74 -15.18 11.86 -3.29
CA ILE A 74 -14.49 11.71 -4.58
C ILE A 74 -14.01 13.02 -5.19
N SER A 75 -14.51 14.16 -4.72
CA SER A 75 -14.08 15.48 -5.18
C SER A 75 -12.73 15.93 -4.61
N ARG A 76 -12.20 15.24 -3.59
CA ARG A 76 -10.99 15.63 -2.85
C ARG A 76 -9.74 14.92 -3.40
N PRO A 77 -8.71 15.67 -3.84
CA PRO A 77 -7.49 15.08 -4.42
C PRO A 77 -6.69 14.22 -3.43
N GLU A 78 -6.70 14.57 -2.15
CA GLU A 78 -5.99 13.79 -1.12
C GLU A 78 -6.57 12.38 -0.96
N ASN A 79 -7.89 12.24 -1.11
CA ASN A 79 -8.54 10.94 -1.06
C ASN A 79 -8.15 10.07 -2.25
N LEU A 80 -8.07 10.66 -3.45
CA LEU A 80 -7.59 9.95 -4.64
C LEU A 80 -6.14 9.46 -4.45
N LYS A 81 -5.24 10.34 -3.98
CA LYS A 81 -3.84 9.98 -3.71
C LYS A 81 -3.74 8.84 -2.69
N LEU A 82 -4.55 8.89 -1.63
CA LEU A 82 -4.61 7.82 -0.63
C LEU A 82 -5.01 6.48 -1.27
N MET A 83 -6.08 6.46 -2.07
CA MET A 83 -6.51 5.24 -2.75
C MET A 83 -5.44 4.72 -3.72
N MET A 84 -4.78 5.61 -4.48
CA MET A 84 -3.68 5.24 -5.37
C MET A 84 -2.47 4.66 -4.63
N ASN A 85 -2.18 5.13 -3.41
CA ASN A 85 -1.14 4.55 -2.57
C ASN A 85 -1.53 3.17 -2.04
N LEU A 86 -2.79 3.00 -1.61
CA LEU A 86 -3.30 1.73 -1.09
C LEU A 86 -3.39 0.63 -2.17
N LEU A 87 -3.59 0.99 -3.44
CA LEU A 87 -3.44 0.05 -4.56
C LEU A 87 -2.06 -0.62 -4.61
N ARG A 88 -1.04 0.00 -4.01
CA ARG A 88 0.34 -0.53 -3.93
C ARG A 88 0.68 -1.11 -2.55
N ASP A 89 -0.30 -1.31 -1.66
CA ASP A 89 -0.05 -1.90 -0.34
C ASP A 89 0.53 -3.32 -0.44
N LYS A 90 1.19 -3.81 0.60
CA LYS A 90 1.70 -5.19 0.63
C LYS A 90 0.60 -6.26 0.69
N SER A 91 -0.59 -5.91 1.19
CA SER A 91 -1.72 -6.85 1.34
C SER A 91 -2.64 -6.83 0.13
N ARG A 92 -2.80 -7.97 -0.54
CA ARG A 92 -3.73 -8.13 -1.68
C ARG A 92 -5.17 -7.76 -1.33
N ASN A 93 -5.60 -8.04 -0.10
CA ASN A 93 -6.96 -7.69 0.34
C ASN A 93 -7.13 -6.17 0.44
N ILE A 94 -6.15 -5.44 0.97
CA ILE A 94 -6.21 -3.97 1.05
C ILE A 94 -6.20 -3.36 -0.36
N GLN A 95 -5.36 -3.88 -1.25
CA GLN A 95 -5.32 -3.46 -2.64
C GLN A 95 -6.68 -3.65 -3.33
N PHE A 96 -7.36 -4.77 -3.07
CA PHE A 96 -8.65 -5.10 -3.66
C PHE A 96 -9.76 -4.15 -3.18
N GLU A 97 -9.83 -3.88 -1.88
CA GLU A 97 -10.77 -2.89 -1.34
C GLU A 97 -10.48 -1.47 -1.86
N ALA A 98 -9.19 -1.10 -1.95
CA ALA A 98 -8.78 0.18 -2.52
C ALA A 98 -9.17 0.30 -4.00
N PHE A 99 -9.15 -0.80 -4.76
CA PHE A 99 -9.64 -0.84 -6.14
C PHE A 99 -11.12 -0.51 -6.24
N HIS A 100 -11.96 -1.09 -5.37
CA HIS A 100 -13.39 -0.79 -5.35
C HIS A 100 -13.72 0.65 -4.98
N VAL A 101 -12.89 1.31 -4.17
CA VAL A 101 -13.06 2.74 -3.92
C VAL A 101 -12.50 3.57 -5.08
N PHE A 102 -11.33 3.21 -5.61
CA PHE A 102 -10.69 3.89 -6.74
C PHE A 102 -11.57 3.90 -8.00
N LYS A 103 -12.29 2.81 -8.29
CA LYS A 103 -13.17 2.76 -9.47
C LYS A 103 -14.24 3.85 -9.45
N VAL A 104 -14.74 4.25 -8.28
CA VAL A 104 -15.76 5.29 -8.13
C VAL A 104 -15.21 6.66 -8.56
N PHE A 105 -13.93 6.96 -8.28
CA PHE A 105 -13.29 8.20 -8.73
C PHE A 105 -13.23 8.28 -10.27
N VAL A 106 -12.91 7.16 -10.92
CA VAL A 106 -12.76 7.09 -12.38
C VAL A 106 -14.12 7.03 -13.07
N ALA A 107 -15.10 6.33 -12.49
CA ALA A 107 -16.45 6.19 -13.03
C ALA A 107 -17.29 7.48 -12.89
N ASN A 108 -16.90 8.42 -12.01
CA ASN A 108 -17.61 9.68 -11.85
C ASN A 108 -17.61 10.49 -13.17
N PRO A 109 -18.76 10.81 -13.78
CA PRO A 109 -18.81 11.63 -14.98
C PRO A 109 -18.39 13.09 -14.71
N ASN A 110 -18.68 13.60 -13.52
CA ASN A 110 -18.44 14.98 -13.11
C ASN A 110 -17.15 15.09 -12.27
N LYS A 111 -16.01 14.76 -12.87
CA LYS A 111 -14.70 14.84 -12.18
C LYS A 111 -14.31 16.29 -11.96
N THR A 112 -13.85 16.63 -10.76
CA THR A 112 -13.29 17.97 -10.50
C THR A 112 -11.93 18.11 -11.19
N GLN A 113 -11.54 19.34 -11.56
CA GLN A 113 -10.26 19.62 -12.22
C GLN A 113 -9.04 19.02 -11.50
N PRO A 114 -8.90 19.14 -10.15
CA PRO A 114 -7.76 18.57 -9.44
C PRO A 114 -7.67 17.03 -9.55
N ILE A 115 -8.82 16.35 -9.59
CA ILE A 115 -8.88 14.90 -9.76
C ILE A 115 -8.45 14.51 -11.16
N LEU A 116 -8.98 15.22 -12.16
CA LEU A 116 -8.65 14.99 -13.56
C LEU A 116 -7.16 15.21 -13.84
N ASP A 117 -6.56 16.28 -13.31
CA ASP A 117 -5.13 16.57 -13.49
C ASP A 117 -4.24 15.46 -12.89
N ILE A 118 -4.61 14.92 -11.71
CA ILE A 118 -3.88 13.81 -11.09
C ILE A 118 -3.96 12.55 -11.96
N LEU A 119 -5.15 12.22 -12.48
CA LEU A 119 -5.35 11.05 -13.33
C LEU A 119 -4.60 11.19 -14.67
N LEU A 120 -4.68 12.36 -15.32
CA LEU A 120 -3.96 12.64 -16.57
C LEU A 120 -2.43 12.59 -16.37
N LYS A 121 -1.92 13.19 -15.29
CA LYS A 121 -0.48 13.18 -14.98
C LYS A 121 0.07 11.76 -14.78
N ASN A 122 -0.75 10.83 -14.30
CA ASN A 122 -0.36 9.45 -14.04
C ASN A 122 -0.93 8.45 -15.07
N GLN A 123 -1.54 8.92 -16.15
CA GLN A 123 -2.37 8.13 -17.07
C GLN A 123 -1.65 6.87 -17.58
N THR A 124 -0.47 7.02 -18.17
CA THR A 124 0.30 5.90 -18.73
C THR A 124 0.65 4.85 -17.65
N LYS A 125 1.10 5.32 -16.48
CA LYS A 125 1.49 4.44 -15.36
C LYS A 125 0.29 3.70 -14.77
N LEU A 126 -0.86 4.39 -14.67
CA LEU A 126 -2.11 3.78 -14.19
C LEU A 126 -2.61 2.70 -15.14
N ILE A 127 -2.58 2.95 -16.45
CA ILE A 127 -2.97 1.96 -17.46
C ILE A 127 -2.09 0.71 -17.37
N GLU A 128 -0.77 0.89 -17.31
CA GLU A 128 0.16 -0.23 -17.20
C GLU A 128 -0.04 -1.01 -15.90
N PHE A 129 -0.21 -0.30 -14.78
CA PHE A 129 -0.45 -0.89 -13.48
C PHE A 129 -1.73 -1.72 -13.45
N LEU A 130 -2.85 -1.15 -13.90
CA LEU A 130 -4.16 -1.82 -13.87
C LEU A 130 -4.20 -3.03 -14.80
N SER A 131 -3.48 -3.01 -15.92
CA SER A 131 -3.37 -4.15 -16.84
C SER A 131 -2.69 -5.37 -16.21
N LYS A 132 -1.86 -5.14 -15.19
CA LYS A 132 -1.12 -6.19 -14.45
C LYS A 132 -1.70 -6.46 -13.06
N PHE A 133 -2.77 -5.75 -12.67
CA PHE A 133 -3.27 -5.76 -11.30
C PHE A 133 -4.10 -7.02 -10.99
N GLN A 134 -3.62 -7.82 -10.04
CA GLN A 134 -4.25 -9.06 -9.56
C GLN A 134 -4.79 -9.97 -10.68
N ASN A 135 -3.96 -10.23 -11.70
CA ASN A 135 -4.34 -11.11 -12.83
C ASN A 135 -4.44 -12.58 -12.45
N ASP A 136 -4.06 -12.95 -11.22
CA ASP A 136 -4.28 -14.27 -10.64
C ASP A 136 -5.77 -14.57 -10.36
N ARG A 137 -6.64 -13.55 -10.36
CA ARG A 137 -8.10 -13.72 -10.21
C ARG A 137 -8.81 -13.93 -11.56
N THR A 138 -8.47 -15.02 -12.24
CA THR A 138 -9.03 -15.33 -13.58
C THR A 138 -10.49 -15.78 -13.54
N GLU A 139 -10.96 -16.30 -12.40
CA GLU A 139 -12.33 -16.81 -12.23
C GLU A 139 -13.35 -15.68 -11.93
N ASP A 140 -12.88 -14.48 -11.60
CA ASP A 140 -13.72 -13.32 -11.28
C ASP A 140 -13.91 -12.46 -12.54
N GLU A 141 -14.83 -12.88 -13.41
CA GLU A 141 -15.13 -12.18 -14.66
C GLU A 141 -15.53 -10.72 -14.42
N GLN A 142 -16.35 -10.45 -13.41
CA GLN A 142 -16.78 -9.10 -13.06
C GLN A 142 -15.60 -8.19 -12.74
N PHE A 143 -14.64 -8.66 -11.94
CA PHE A 143 -13.44 -7.89 -11.63
C PHE A 143 -12.59 -7.62 -12.89
N ASN A 144 -12.48 -8.58 -13.80
CA ASN A 144 -11.73 -8.41 -15.05
C ASN A 144 -12.41 -7.41 -16.01
N ASP A 145 -13.74 -7.41 -16.07
CA ASP A 145 -14.52 -6.41 -16.80
C ASP A 145 -14.35 -5.02 -16.20
N GLU A 146 -14.43 -4.89 -14.87
CA GLU A 146 -14.21 -3.62 -14.17
C GLU A 146 -12.80 -3.07 -14.44
N LYS A 147 -11.76 -3.91 -14.40
CA LYS A 147 -10.39 -3.50 -14.77
C LYS A 147 -10.32 -2.98 -16.20
N THR A 148 -10.88 -3.73 -17.14
CA THR A 148 -10.86 -3.37 -18.58
C THR A 148 -11.60 -2.07 -18.82
N TYR A 149 -12.75 -1.89 -18.18
CA TYR A 149 -13.51 -0.65 -18.20
C TYR A 149 -12.70 0.53 -17.67
N LEU A 150 -12.04 0.39 -16.52
CA LEU A 150 -11.22 1.46 -15.93
C LEU A 150 -10.02 1.83 -16.82
N VAL A 151 -9.35 0.85 -17.41
CA VAL A 151 -8.24 1.11 -18.34
C VAL A 151 -8.72 1.92 -19.54
N LYS A 152 -9.88 1.56 -20.11
CA LYS A 152 -10.50 2.30 -21.21
C LYS A 152 -10.86 3.73 -20.79
N GLN A 153 -11.54 3.88 -19.65
CA GLN A 153 -11.93 5.20 -19.13
C GLN A 153 -10.71 6.11 -18.92
N ILE A 154 -9.64 5.59 -18.31
CA ILE A 154 -8.41 6.36 -18.07
C ILE A 154 -7.73 6.73 -19.39
N ARG A 155 -7.69 5.82 -20.37
CA ARG A 155 -7.14 6.10 -21.71
C ARG A 155 -7.91 7.20 -22.43
N ASP A 156 -9.23 7.20 -22.31
CA ASP A 156 -10.12 8.15 -22.97
C ASP A 156 -10.24 9.49 -22.22
N LEU A 157 -9.59 9.64 -21.06
CA LEU A 157 -9.52 10.93 -20.35
C LEU A 157 -8.86 11.98 -21.23
N LYS A 158 -9.60 13.07 -21.46
CA LYS A 158 -9.12 14.26 -22.15
C LYS A 158 -9.27 15.46 -21.24
N ARG A 159 -8.37 16.42 -21.37
CA ARG A 159 -8.53 17.73 -20.72
C ARG A 159 -9.75 18.40 -21.37
N PRO A 160 -10.76 18.84 -20.59
CA PRO A 160 -11.88 19.60 -21.15
C PRO A 160 -11.31 20.84 -21.84
N ALA A 161 -11.89 21.19 -22.99
CA ALA A 161 -11.50 22.40 -23.71
C ALA A 161 -11.57 23.60 -22.74
N PRO A 162 -10.63 24.56 -22.84
CA PRO A 162 -10.79 25.82 -22.13
C PRO A 162 -12.15 26.39 -22.48
N GLN A 163 -13.03 26.58 -21.49
CA GLN A 163 -14.18 27.44 -21.69
C GLN A 163 -13.60 28.84 -21.86
N GLU A 164 -13.54 29.30 -23.11
CA GLU A 164 -13.30 30.70 -23.43
C GLU A 164 -14.37 31.50 -22.68
N ALA A 165 -13.92 32.29 -21.71
CA ALA A 165 -14.72 33.23 -20.95
C ALA A 165 -14.78 34.57 -21.68
#